data_AF-A0A146KHP7-F1
#
_entry.id   AF-A0A146KHP7-F1
#
_cell.length_a   1.000
_cell.length_b   1.000
_cell.length_c   1.000
_cell.angle_alpha   90.00
_cell.angle_beta   90.00
_cell.angle_gamma   90.00
#
_symmetry.space_group_name_H-M   'P 1'
#
loop_
_entity.id
_entity.type
_entity.pdbx_description
1 polymer ?
#
loop_
_entity_poly.entity_id
_entity_poly.type
_entity_poly.pdbx_seq_one_letter_code
_entity_poly.pdbx_strand_id
1 'polypeptide(L)'
;RNVNENQNQQNIKILMLGSGEGGKSTFMRQLKLIYQNPDISTIEKNYYIQLITQNVIRATQTLITNFQGISPDIQKVSQQFMQIDIKSQISEQLITWLEQLLNNASFRQQASNSTEIVDNYLFFALKMRKYLTQAATNEDILKCRVKTHILQEM
;
A
#
# COMPACT_ATOMS: atom_id res chain seq x y z
N ARG A 1 -43.13 4.77 29.41
CA ARG A 1 -42.16 5.74 28.82
C ARG A 1 -41.39 5.00 27.75
N ASN A 2 -41.82 5.11 26.48
CA ASN A 2 -41.12 4.50 25.35
C ASN A 2 -40.05 5.48 24.89
N VAL A 3 -38.79 5.09 25.04
CA VAL A 3 -37.64 5.83 24.51
C VAL A 3 -37.54 5.44 23.03
N ASN A 4 -38.01 6.34 22.15
CA ASN A 4 -37.65 6.29 20.74
C ASN A 4 -36.21 6.79 20.63
N GLU A 5 -35.25 5.87 20.62
CA GLU A 5 -33.89 6.18 20.20
C GLU A 5 -33.91 6.44 18.69
N ASN A 6 -33.95 7.72 18.33
CA ASN A 6 -33.60 8.17 16.99
C ASN A 6 -32.14 7.78 16.73
N GLN A 7 -31.93 6.58 16.20
CA GLN A 7 -30.70 6.23 15.49
C GLN A 7 -30.62 7.14 14.26
N ASN A 8 -30.05 8.33 14.45
CA ASN A 8 -29.60 9.21 13.39
C ASN A 8 -28.48 8.48 12.63
N GLN A 9 -28.85 7.50 11.80
CA GLN A 9 -27.98 6.95 10.77
C GLN A 9 -27.78 8.08 9.76
N GLN A 10 -26.75 8.89 9.98
CA GLN A 10 -26.35 9.91 9.02
C GLN A 10 -25.89 9.18 7.75
N ASN A 11 -26.81 9.05 6.80
CA ASN A 11 -26.54 8.48 5.50
C ASN A 11 -25.64 9.44 4.71
N ILE A 12 -24.33 9.19 4.74
CA ILE A 12 -23.36 9.93 3.95
C ILE A 12 -23.46 9.45 2.49
N LYS A 13 -24.03 10.28 1.61
CA LYS A 13 -24.07 10.03 0.16
C LYS A 13 -22.78 10.55 -0.47
N ILE A 14 -21.93 9.65 -0.94
CA ILE A 14 -20.68 9.99 -1.63
C ILE A 14 -20.89 9.85 -3.13
N LEU A 15 -20.74 10.94 -3.87
CA LEU A 15 -20.72 10.95 -5.34
C LEU A 15 -19.28 11.10 -5.80
N MET A 16 -18.75 10.11 -6.52
CA MET A 16 -17.42 10.19 -7.12
C MET A 16 -17.51 10.46 -8.63
N LEU A 17 -16.93 11.56 -9.07
CA LEU A 17 -16.88 11.96 -10.48
C LEU A 17 -15.48 11.67 -11.06
N GLY A 18 -15.41 10.98 -12.18
CA GLY A 18 -14.19 10.81 -12.99
C GLY A 18 -14.30 9.70 -14.04
N SER A 19 -13.30 9.54 -14.90
CA SER A 19 -13.27 8.51 -15.98
C SER A 19 -13.21 7.07 -15.45
N GLY A 20 -13.85 6.11 -16.13
CA GLY A 20 -14.09 4.73 -15.67
C GLY A 20 -12.86 3.92 -15.21
N GLU A 21 -11.65 4.36 -15.53
CA GLU A 21 -10.39 3.65 -15.20
C GLU A 21 -9.73 4.09 -13.88
N GLY A 22 -10.19 5.18 -13.27
CA GLY A 22 -9.53 5.80 -12.10
C GLY A 22 -9.71 5.10 -10.75
N GLY A 23 -10.04 3.80 -10.70
CA GLY A 23 -10.14 3.05 -9.44
C GLY A 23 -11.32 3.42 -8.52
N LYS A 24 -12.31 4.17 -9.01
CA LYS A 24 -13.50 4.61 -8.25
C LYS A 24 -14.26 3.45 -7.61
N SER A 25 -14.50 2.38 -8.37
CA SER A 25 -15.19 1.20 -7.84
C SER A 25 -14.40 0.52 -6.71
N THR A 26 -13.06 0.54 -6.77
CA THR A 26 -12.17 0.01 -5.74
C THR A 26 -12.27 0.84 -4.46
N PHE A 27 -12.23 2.17 -4.58
CA PHE A 27 -12.40 3.07 -3.43
C PHE A 27 -13.78 2.94 -2.78
N MET A 28 -14.86 2.84 -3.58
CA MET A 28 -16.22 2.59 -3.08
C MET A 28 -16.33 1.25 -2.36
N ARG A 29 -15.70 0.19 -2.87
CA ARG A 29 -15.73 -1.14 -2.25
C ARG A 29 -14.95 -1.13 -0.93
N GLN A 30 -13.79 -0.46 -0.87
CA GLN A 30 -13.02 -0.30 0.37
C GLN A 30 -13.75 0.54 1.42
N LEU A 31 -14.39 1.64 1.02
CA LEU A 31 -15.25 2.44 1.90
C LEU A 31 -16.41 1.63 2.45
N LYS A 32 -17.06 0.84 1.58
CA LYS A 32 -18.16 -0.04 1.97
C LYS A 32 -17.68 -1.11 2.96
N LEU A 33 -16.50 -1.70 2.76
CA LEU A 33 -15.89 -2.65 3.69
C LEU A 33 -15.63 -2.02 5.06
N ILE A 34 -15.05 -0.82 5.13
CA ILE A 34 -14.78 -0.13 6.40
C ILE A 34 -16.05 0.30 7.11
N TYR A 35 -17.05 0.77 6.37
CA TYR A 35 -18.31 1.25 6.95
C TYR A 35 -19.21 0.10 7.44
N GLN A 36 -19.22 -1.03 6.72
CA GLN A 36 -20.02 -2.20 7.09
C GLN A 36 -19.36 -3.05 8.16
N ASN A 37 -18.02 -3.08 8.20
CA ASN A 37 -17.23 -3.76 9.21
C ASN A 37 -16.28 -2.76 9.87
N PRO A 38 -16.74 -1.99 10.89
CA PRO A 38 -15.88 -1.08 11.62
C PRO A 38 -14.68 -1.79 12.28
N ASP A 39 -14.86 -3.07 12.64
CA ASP A 39 -13.83 -3.96 13.15
C ASP A 39 -13.31 -4.91 12.05
N ILE A 40 -12.48 -4.39 11.15
CA ILE A 40 -11.76 -5.24 10.18
C ILE A 40 -10.94 -6.27 10.96
N SER A 41 -11.16 -7.54 10.62
CA SER A 41 -10.57 -8.66 11.34
C SER A 41 -9.04 -8.64 11.26
N THR A 42 -8.36 -9.23 12.24
CA THR A 42 -6.90 -9.36 12.22
C THR A 42 -6.41 -10.11 10.98
N ILE A 43 -7.19 -11.07 10.48
CA ILE A 43 -6.90 -11.85 9.26
C ILE A 43 -6.88 -10.93 8.04
N GLU A 44 -7.90 -10.07 7.88
CA GLU A 44 -7.96 -9.11 6.76
C GLU A 44 -6.86 -8.06 6.87
N LYS A 45 -6.55 -7.56 8.06
CA LYS A 45 -5.44 -6.60 8.25
C LYS A 45 -4.10 -7.22 7.85
N ASN A 46 -3.86 -8.49 8.16
CA ASN A 46 -2.67 -9.20 7.74
C ASN A 46 -2.63 -9.40 6.22
N TYR A 47 -3.76 -9.67 5.58
CA TYR A 47 -3.87 -9.73 4.13
C TYR A 47 -3.51 -8.38 3.48
N TYR A 48 -3.99 -7.26 4.02
CA TYR A 48 -3.62 -5.94 3.52
C TYR A 48 -2.13 -5.63 3.72
N ILE A 49 -1.52 -6.04 4.84
CA ILE A 49 -0.06 -5.92 5.03
C ILE A 49 0.70 -6.71 3.95
N GLN A 50 0.26 -7.94 3.64
CA GLN A 50 0.86 -8.73 2.57
C GLN A 50 0.73 -8.04 1.21
N LEU A 51 -0.44 -7.49 0.88
CA LEU A 51 -0.64 -6.73 -0.35
C LEU A 51 0.24 -5.47 -0.42
N ILE A 52 0.32 -4.71 0.67
CA ILE A 52 1.18 -3.52 0.77
C ILE A 52 2.64 -3.93 0.55
N THR A 53 3.09 -5.01 1.19
CA THR A 53 4.46 -5.52 1.06
C THR A 53 4.77 -5.89 -0.39
N GLN A 54 3.88 -6.63 -1.06
CA GLN A 54 4.03 -7.00 -2.46
C GLN A 54 4.10 -5.77 -3.38
N ASN A 55 3.23 -4.78 -3.14
CA ASN A 55 3.22 -3.53 -3.90
C ASN A 55 4.52 -2.75 -3.73
N VAL A 56 5.04 -2.66 -2.50
CA VAL A 56 6.31 -1.98 -2.20
C VAL A 56 7.50 -2.72 -2.84
N ILE A 57 7.57 -4.05 -2.75
CA ILE A 57 8.64 -4.83 -3.39
C ILE A 57 8.62 -4.59 -4.91
N ARG A 58 7.45 -4.75 -5.53
CA ARG A 58 7.29 -4.58 -6.98
C ARG A 58 7.69 -3.17 -7.43
N ALA A 59 7.18 -2.14 -6.75
CA ALA A 59 7.50 -0.75 -7.08
C ALA A 59 9.00 -0.46 -6.92
N THR A 60 9.61 -0.96 -5.84
CA THR A 60 11.06 -0.79 -5.61
C THR A 60 11.88 -1.48 -6.70
N GLN A 61 11.52 -2.70 -7.12
CA GLN A 61 12.19 -3.41 -8.21
C GLN A 61 12.05 -2.68 -9.56
N THR A 62 10.87 -2.12 -9.85
CA THR A 62 10.66 -1.27 -11.03
C THR A 62 11.55 -0.02 -10.97
N LEU A 63 11.61 0.66 -9.82
CA LEU A 63 12.48 1.83 -9.64
C LEU A 63 13.95 1.47 -9.88
N ILE A 64 14.45 0.40 -9.26
CA ILE A 64 15.83 -0.07 -9.43
C ILE A 64 16.12 -0.37 -10.90
N THR A 65 15.22 -1.07 -11.59
CA THR A 65 15.40 -1.45 -13.01
C THR A 65 15.51 -0.22 -13.91
N ASN A 66 14.71 0.81 -13.63
CA ASN A 66 14.70 2.04 -14.42
C ASN A 66 15.74 3.07 -13.95
N PHE A 67 16.46 2.79 -12.86
CA PHE A 67 17.41 3.74 -12.32
C PHE A 67 18.75 3.63 -13.04
N GLN A 68 18.98 4.52 -14.01
CA GLN A 68 20.22 4.57 -14.78
C GLN A 68 21.42 5.15 -14.00
N GLY A 69 21.20 5.64 -12.77
CA GLY A 69 22.20 6.32 -11.93
C GLY A 69 22.42 5.68 -10.56
N ILE A 70 22.32 4.35 -10.45
CA ILE A 70 22.59 3.63 -9.20
C ILE A 70 24.01 3.97 -8.74
N SER A 71 24.13 4.68 -7.61
CA SER A 71 25.45 4.96 -7.04
C SER A 71 26.09 3.67 -6.51
N PRO A 72 27.43 3.58 -6.47
CA PRO A 72 28.13 2.41 -5.97
C PRO A 72 27.66 1.99 -4.56
N ASP A 73 27.29 2.97 -3.73
CA ASP A 73 26.85 2.77 -2.34
C ASP A 73 25.58 1.93 -2.23
N ILE A 74 24.66 2.09 -3.17
CA ILE A 74 23.39 1.34 -3.18
C ILE A 74 23.39 0.19 -4.19
N GLN A 75 24.45 0.02 -4.99
CA GLN A 75 24.50 -1.00 -6.04
C GLN A 75 24.36 -2.42 -5.49
N LYS A 76 25.11 -2.73 -4.41
CA LYS A 76 25.04 -4.04 -3.75
C LYS A 76 23.65 -4.32 -3.19
N VAL A 77 23.07 -3.34 -2.51
CA VAL A 77 21.72 -3.44 -1.91
C VAL A 77 20.66 -3.60 -2.99
N SER A 78 20.79 -2.86 -4.09
CA SER A 78 19.88 -2.93 -5.24
C SER A 78 19.89 -4.33 -5.86
N GLN A 79 21.07 -4.93 -6.04
CA GLN A 79 21.20 -6.31 -6.55
C GLN A 79 20.57 -7.33 -5.59
N GLN A 80 20.76 -7.17 -4.28
CA GLN A 80 20.13 -8.03 -3.28
C GLN A 80 18.61 -7.88 -3.28
N PHE A 81 18.10 -6.65 -3.38
CA PHE A 81 16.67 -6.36 -3.40
C PHE A 81 15.99 -6.94 -4.65
N MET A 82 16.67 -6.94 -5.80
CA MET A 82 16.16 -7.53 -7.04
C MET A 82 15.97 -9.05 -6.97
N GLN A 83 16.62 -9.74 -6.04
CA GLN A 83 16.46 -11.19 -5.84
C GLN A 83 15.26 -11.57 -4.97
N ILE A 84 14.60 -10.59 -4.34
CA ILE A 84 13.46 -10.84 -3.46
C ILE A 84 12.23 -11.24 -4.31
N ASP A 85 11.58 -12.35 -3.97
CA ASP A 85 10.29 -12.68 -4.56
C ASP A 85 9.25 -11.65 -4.13
N ILE A 86 8.49 -11.11 -5.07
CA ILE A 86 7.36 -10.20 -4.82
C ILE A 86 6.41 -10.77 -3.76
N LYS A 87 6.18 -12.09 -3.73
CA LYS A 87 5.29 -12.75 -2.76
C LYS A 87 5.87 -12.89 -1.35
N SER A 88 7.09 -12.40 -1.12
CA SER A 88 7.76 -12.48 0.17
C SER A 88 6.98 -11.71 1.25
N GLN A 89 7.00 -12.24 2.46
CA GLN A 89 6.43 -11.56 3.62
C GLN A 89 7.34 -10.43 4.09
N ILE A 90 6.76 -9.51 4.87
CA ILE A 90 7.52 -8.45 5.50
C ILE A 90 8.55 -9.05 6.46
N SER A 91 9.79 -8.57 6.36
CA SER A 91 10.90 -9.03 7.19
C SER A 91 11.84 -7.87 7.53
N GLU A 92 12.58 -8.00 8.63
CA GLU A 92 13.57 -7.00 9.05
C GLU A 92 14.64 -6.76 7.98
N GLN A 93 15.03 -7.80 7.26
CA GLN A 93 16.02 -7.71 6.19
C GLN A 93 15.49 -6.90 5.00
N LEU A 94 14.25 -7.16 4.57
CA LEU A 94 13.59 -6.40 3.51
C LEU A 94 13.52 -4.92 3.86
N ILE A 95 13.09 -4.61 5.09
CA ILE A 95 12.96 -3.23 5.57
C ILE A 95 14.32 -2.53 5.61
N THR A 96 15.35 -3.22 6.10
CA THR A 96 16.70 -2.67 6.18
C THR A 96 17.24 -2.30 4.79
N TRP A 97 17.06 -3.18 3.80
CA TRP A 97 17.45 -2.87 2.42
C TRP A 97 16.62 -1.74 1.83
N LEU A 98 15.31 -1.72 2.06
CA LEU A 98 14.43 -0.65 1.60
C LEU A 98 14.85 0.71 2.19
N GLU A 99 15.15 0.76 3.49
CA GLU A 99 15.64 1.97 4.16
C GLU A 99 17.00 2.42 3.62
N GLN A 100 17.91 1.49 3.32
CA GLN A 100 19.20 1.82 2.70
C GLN A 100 19.02 2.44 1.31
N LEU A 101 18.12 1.89 0.49
CA LEU A 101 17.77 2.47 -0.82
C LEU A 101 17.13 3.85 -0.65
N LEU A 102 16.15 3.96 0.25
CA LEU A 102 15.47 5.22 0.52
C LEU A 102 16.36 6.25 1.22
N ASN A 103 17.48 5.88 1.84
CA ASN A 103 18.41 6.86 2.41
C ASN A 103 19.18 7.63 1.32
N ASN A 104 19.31 7.04 0.13
CA ASN A 104 19.92 7.69 -1.03
C ASN A 104 18.99 8.77 -1.61
N ALA A 105 19.49 10.00 -1.72
CA ALA A 105 18.71 11.13 -2.20
C ALA A 105 18.25 10.95 -3.65
N SER A 106 19.12 10.44 -4.52
CA SER A 106 18.83 10.23 -5.94
C SER A 106 17.75 9.18 -6.14
N PHE A 107 17.80 8.07 -5.38
CA PHE A 107 16.76 7.04 -5.40
C PHE A 107 15.40 7.59 -4.91
N ARG A 108 15.38 8.35 -3.81
CA ARG A 108 14.14 9.01 -3.36
C ARG A 108 13.58 9.99 -4.39
N GLN A 109 14.44 10.78 -5.04
CA GLN A 109 14.01 11.73 -6.05
C GLN A 109 13.39 11.02 -7.26
N GLN A 110 13.99 9.92 -7.70
CA GLN A 110 13.39 9.09 -8.75
C GLN A 110 12.06 8.49 -8.30
N ALA A 111 11.97 8.00 -7.07
CA ALA A 111 10.72 7.47 -6.52
C ALA A 111 9.60 8.53 -6.48
N SER A 112 9.93 9.79 -6.16
CA SER A 112 8.95 10.89 -6.18
C SER A 112 8.52 11.30 -7.58
N ASN A 113 9.41 11.19 -8.57
CA ASN A 113 9.18 11.69 -9.93
C ASN A 113 8.70 10.60 -10.92
N SER A 114 8.71 9.33 -10.50
CA SER A 114 8.41 8.21 -11.38
C SER A 114 6.90 8.08 -11.60
N THR A 115 6.49 8.13 -12.86
CA THR A 115 5.10 7.87 -13.29
C THR A 115 4.79 6.37 -13.42
N GLU A 116 5.79 5.50 -13.26
CA GLU A 116 5.66 4.05 -13.47
C GLU A 116 5.31 3.28 -12.20
N ILE A 117 5.42 3.93 -11.04
CA ILE A 117 5.04 3.36 -9.74
C ILE A 117 3.76 4.00 -9.20
N VAL A 118 3.19 3.37 -8.19
CA VAL A 118 1.96 3.86 -7.56
C VAL A 118 2.27 5.07 -6.69
N ASP A 119 1.46 6.13 -6.78
CA ASP A 119 1.64 7.39 -6.05
C ASP A 119 1.78 7.24 -4.51
N ASN A 120 1.22 6.16 -3.96
CA ASN A 120 1.28 5.85 -2.52
C ASN A 120 2.53 5.07 -2.10
N TYR A 121 3.47 4.82 -3.02
CA TYR A 121 4.67 4.02 -2.76
C TYR A 121 5.47 4.57 -1.57
N LEU A 122 5.83 5.86 -1.59
CA LEU A 122 6.64 6.47 -0.54
C LEU A 122 5.93 6.46 0.82
N PHE A 123 4.61 6.65 0.83
CA PHE A 123 3.81 6.57 2.04
C PHE A 123 3.93 5.18 2.70
N PHE A 124 3.80 4.12 1.92
CA PHE A 124 3.90 2.76 2.45
C PHE A 124 5.35 2.37 2.76
N ALA A 125 6.30 2.70 1.89
CA ALA A 125 7.70 2.35 2.04
C ALA A 125 8.31 2.90 3.34
N LEU A 126 7.97 4.15 3.71
CA LEU A 126 8.37 4.76 4.98
C LEU A 126 7.64 4.18 6.20
N LYS A 127 6.44 3.62 6.01
CA LYS A 127 5.63 3.03 7.08
C LYS A 127 5.92 1.54 7.29
N MET A 128 6.66 0.89 6.39
CA MET A 128 6.93 -0.56 6.41
C MET A 128 7.37 -1.08 7.77
N ARG A 129 8.32 -0.41 8.45
CA ARG A 129 8.80 -0.86 9.76
C ARG A 129 7.70 -0.96 10.82
N LYS A 130 6.65 -0.12 10.74
CA LYS A 130 5.51 -0.20 11.67
C LYS A 130 4.71 -1.48 11.49
N TYR A 131 4.63 -2.03 10.29
CA TYR A 131 3.85 -3.25 10.00
C TYR A 131 4.46 -4.53 10.56
N LEU A 132 5.70 -4.49 11.09
CA LEU A 132 6.27 -5.62 11.83
C LEU A 132 5.59 -5.84 13.18
N THR A 133 5.07 -4.78 13.80
CA THR A 133 4.50 -4.83 15.16
C THR A 133 3.06 -4.34 15.23
N GLN A 134 2.58 -3.65 14.18
CA GLN A 134 1.26 -3.04 14.14
C GLN A 134 0.46 -3.55 12.94
N ALA A 135 -0.84 -3.74 13.15
CA ALA A 135 -1.78 -4.08 12.09
C ALA A 135 -2.05 -2.87 11.17
N ALA A 136 -2.46 -3.13 9.92
CA ALA A 136 -2.84 -2.07 8.98
C ALA A 136 -4.02 -1.23 9.52
N THR A 137 -3.94 0.09 9.34
CA THR A 137 -5.01 1.01 9.73
C THR A 137 -6.08 1.11 8.64
N ASN A 138 -7.26 1.65 8.97
CA ASN A 138 -8.31 1.90 7.97
C ASN A 138 -7.82 2.86 6.86
N GLU A 139 -6.94 3.81 7.20
CA GLU A 139 -6.29 4.68 6.21
C GLU A 139 -5.36 3.90 5.27
N ASP A 140 -4.60 2.94 5.79
CA ASP A 140 -3.74 2.08 4.98
C ASP A 140 -4.56 1.25 4.00
N ILE A 141 -5.70 0.73 4.45
CA ILE A 141 -6.62 -0.08 3.65
C ILE A 141 -7.23 0.75 2.51
N LEU A 142 -7.65 1.99 2.78
CA LEU A 142 -8.16 2.92 1.78
C LEU A 142 -7.09 3.34 0.76
N LYS A 143 -5.85 3.52 1.22
CA LYS A 143 -4.74 3.92 0.35
C LYS A 143 -4.17 2.73 -0.40
N CYS A 144 -4.36 1.50 0.06
CA CYS A 144 -3.80 0.31 -0.57
C CYS A 144 -4.47 0.05 -1.92
N ARG A 145 -3.67 0.01 -2.99
CA ARG A 145 -4.16 -0.31 -4.33
C ARG A 145 -4.27 -1.83 -4.48
N VAL A 146 -5.50 -2.32 -4.66
CA VAL A 146 -5.76 -3.73 -4.99
C VAL A 146 -5.90 -3.84 -6.50
N LYS A 147 -5.13 -4.74 -7.13
CA LYS A 147 -5.34 -5.05 -8.56
C LYS A 147 -6.69 -5.75 -8.72
N THR A 148 -7.53 -5.21 -9.59
CA THR A 148 -8.94 -5.55 -9.76
C THR A 148 -9.22 -7.02 -10.12
N HIS A 149 -8.21 -7.78 -10.57
CA HIS A 149 -8.39 -9.20 -10.92
C HIS A 149 -8.62 -10.15 -9.73
N ILE A 150 -8.21 -9.79 -8.50
CA ILE A 150 -8.33 -10.69 -7.34
C ILE A 150 -9.70 -10.55 -6.65
N LEU A 151 -10.43 -9.47 -6.90
CA LEU A 151 -11.69 -9.15 -6.20
C LEU A 151 -12.96 -9.68 -6.90
N GLN A 152 -12.82 -10.44 -7.99
CA GLN A 152 -13.98 -11.11 -8.64
C GLN A 152 -14.29 -12.49 -8.04
N GLU A 153 -13.40 -13.07 -7.22
CA GLU A 153 -13.56 -14.43 -6.68
C GLU A 153 -13.62 -14.51 -5.14
N MET A 154 -13.84 -13.38 -4.46
CA MET A 154 -14.24 -13.34 -3.04
C MET A 154 -15.62 -12.69 -2.91
#